data_AF-I3D5C5-F1
#
_entry.id   AF-I3D5C5-F1
#
_cell.length_a   1.000
_cell.length_b   1.000
_cell.length_c   1.000
_cell.angle_alpha   90.00
_cell.angle_beta   90.00
_cell.angle_gamma   90.00
#
_symmetry.space_group_name_H-M   'P 1'
#
loop_
_entity.id
_entity.type
_entity.pdbx_description
1 polymer ?
#
loop_
_entity_poly.entity_id
_entity_poly.type
_entity_poly.pdbx_seq_one_letter_code
_entity_poly.pdbx_strand_id
1 'polypeptide(L)' 'MDVLTIAKIVCNSLSLENVKFITSGGTSDGRGWIGDVKHMLLDVSKMKNLGWTPKLSSLEAVQLASNEILQYIQNTNSN' A
#
# COMPACT_ATOMS: atom_id res chain seq x y z
N MET A 1 7.22 -2.12 5.77
CA MET A 1 7.01 -1.30 4.56
C MET A 1 6.50 0.06 5.00
N ASP A 2 6.98 1.14 4.40
CA ASP A 2 6.53 2.50 4.68
C ASP A 2 5.58 3.04 3.61
N VAL A 3 4.96 4.19 3.89
CA VAL A 3 3.96 4.82 3.01
C VAL A 3 4.57 5.33 1.70
N LEU A 4 5.85 5.75 1.70
CA LEU A 4 6.51 6.20 0.47
C LEU A 4 6.78 5.04 -0.49
N THR A 5 7.00 3.84 0.04
CA THR A 5 7.11 2.60 -0.76
C THR A 5 5.77 2.27 -1.42
N ILE A 6 4.66 2.44 -0.71
CA ILE A 6 3.30 2.29 -1.29
C ILE A 6 3.11 3.30 -2.43
N ALA A 7 3.45 4.57 -2.21
CA ALA A 7 3.33 5.60 -3.24
C ALA A 7 4.16 5.28 -4.51
N LYS A 8 5.36 4.72 -4.35
CA LYS A 8 6.20 4.24 -5.46
C LYS A 8 5.56 3.08 -6.22
N ILE A 9 5.00 2.10 -5.51
CA ILE A 9 4.30 0.96 -6.13
C ILE A 9 3.16 1.46 -7.03
N VAL A 10 2.36 2.41 -6.55
CA VAL A 10 1.27 3.01 -7.33
C VAL A 10 1.79 3.75 -8.56
N CYS A 11 2.85 4.56 -8.42
CA CYS A 11 3.47 5.24 -9.56
C CYS A 11 3.98 4.25 -10.62
N ASN A 12 4.59 3.14 -10.18
CA ASN A 12 5.07 2.09 -11.06
C ASN A 12 3.93 1.38 -11.80
N SER A 13 2.82 1.05 -11.11
CA SER A 13 1.62 0.49 -11.74
C SER A 13 1.06 1.39 -12.84
N LEU A 14 1.14 2.70 -12.64
CA LEU A 14 0.65 3.72 -13.57
C LEU A 14 1.68 4.08 -14.65
N SER A 15 2.86 3.45 -14.67
CA SER A 15 3.98 3.79 -15.56
C SER A 15 4.35 5.28 -15.51
N LEU A 16 4.28 5.89 -14.32
CA LEU A 16 4.65 7.30 -14.13
C LEU A 16 6.15 7.44 -13.87
N GLU A 17 6.80 8.27 -14.67
CA GLU A 17 8.22 8.61 -14.51
C GLU A 17 8.39 10.00 -13.88
N ASN A 18 9.53 10.22 -13.22
CA ASN A 18 9.94 11.52 -12.67
C ASN A 18 8.96 12.13 -11.64
N VAL A 19 8.22 11.29 -10.91
CA VAL A 19 7.28 11.73 -9.86
C VAL A 19 8.06 12.22 -8.63
N LYS A 20 7.77 13.45 -8.20
CA LYS A 20 8.31 14.03 -6.96
C LYS A 20 7.33 13.81 -5.81
N PHE A 21 7.75 13.08 -4.78
CA PHE A 21 6.99 12.95 -3.53
C PHE A 21 7.22 14.17 -2.63
N ILE A 22 6.14 14.86 -2.27
CA ILE A 22 6.16 15.97 -1.31
C ILE A 22 5.31 15.54 -0.11
N THR A 23 5.92 15.47 1.06
CA THR A 23 5.19 15.17 2.30
C THR A 23 4.66 16.47 2.90
N SER A 24 3.38 16.52 3.20
CA SER A 24 2.70 17.74 3.66
C SER A 24 3.08 18.17 5.08
N GLY A 25 3.83 17.34 5.80
CA GLY A 25 3.93 17.42 7.25
C GLY A 25 2.62 16.97 7.91
N GLY A 26 2.73 16.44 9.13
CA GLY A 26 1.56 16.00 9.88
C GLY A 26 1.74 16.39 11.34
N THR A 27 1.51 15.44 12.25
CA THR A 27 1.81 15.62 13.67
C THR A 27 3.31 15.75 13.92
N SER A 28 3.71 16.36 15.04
CA SER A 28 5.12 16.56 15.41
C SER A 28 5.93 15.27 15.53
N ASP A 29 5.27 14.14 15.77
CA ASP A 29 5.87 12.80 15.83
C ASP A 29 5.85 12.06 14.47
N GLY A 30 5.45 12.73 13.40
CA GLY A 30 5.57 12.27 12.02
C GLY A 30 4.43 11.35 11.55
N ARG A 31 3.26 11.43 12.17
CA ARG A 31 2.02 10.76 11.71
C ARG A 31 1.22 11.66 10.78
N GLY A 32 0.34 11.08 9.97
CA GLY A 32 -0.52 11.85 9.07
C GLY A 32 -1.52 12.76 9.79
N TRP A 33 -2.09 12.30 10.90
CA TRP A 33 -3.07 13.04 11.72
C TRP A 33 -3.08 12.53 13.18
N ILE A 34 -3.81 13.23 14.06
CA ILE A 34 -3.94 12.83 15.47
C ILE A 34 -4.71 11.51 15.55
N GLY A 35 -4.08 10.50 16.16
CA GLY A 35 -4.66 9.15 16.29
C GLY A 35 -4.25 8.16 15.19
N ASP A 36 -3.50 8.60 14.18
CA ASP A 36 -2.87 7.70 13.20
C ASP A 36 -1.82 6.80 13.89
N VAL A 37 -1.85 5.50 13.57
CA VAL A 37 -0.90 4.54 14.14
C VAL A 37 0.27 4.39 13.18
N LYS A 38 1.39 5.03 13.54
CA LYS A 38 2.59 5.11 12.69
C LYS A 38 3.16 3.75 12.27
N HIS A 39 3.12 2.77 13.16
CA HIS A 39 3.65 1.44 12.94
C HIS A 39 2.64 0.40 13.41
N MET A 40 2.22 -0.47 12.50
CA MET A 40 1.29 -1.56 12.79
C MET A 40 1.83 -2.85 12.18
N LEU A 41 1.99 -3.86 13.04
CA LEU A 41 2.33 -5.23 12.66
C LEU A 41 1.67 -6.16 13.68
N LEU A 42 0.84 -7.07 13.20
CA LEU A 42 0.15 -8.04 14.05
C LEU A 42 0.88 -9.39 14.01
N ASP A 43 0.98 -10.03 15.18
CA ASP A 43 1.40 -11.41 15.26
C ASP A 43 0.32 -12.32 14.66
N VAL A 44 0.72 -13.15 13.69
CA VAL A 44 -0.17 -14.08 12.98
C VAL A 44 0.07 -15.55 13.35
N SER A 45 0.86 -15.82 14.40
CA SER A 45 1.25 -17.16 14.84
C SER A 45 0.04 -18.03 15.16
N LYS A 46 -1.00 -17.44 15.77
CA LYS A 46 -2.26 -18.15 16.05
C LYS A 46 -2.94 -18.67 14.77
N MET A 47 -2.97 -17.86 13.70
CA MET A 47 -3.56 -18.30 12.42
C MET A 47 -2.67 -19.33 11.71
N LYS A 48 -1.34 -19.14 11.79
CA LYS A 48 -0.37 -20.12 11.28
C LYS A 48 -0.51 -21.49 11.91
N ASN A 49 -0.75 -21.54 13.22
CA ASN A 49 -0.99 -22.80 13.95
C ASN A 49 -2.28 -23.51 13.52
N LEU A 50 -3.24 -22.78 12.95
CA LEU A 50 -4.46 -23.34 12.36
C LEU A 50 -4.27 -23.79 10.90
N GLY A 51 -3.05 -23.73 10.37
CA GLY A 51 -2.71 -24.14 9.01
C GLY A 51 -2.85 -23.05 7.95
N TRP A 52 -3.23 -21.82 8.33
CA TRP A 52 -3.28 -20.70 7.40
C TRP A 52 -1.91 -20.05 7.22
N THR A 53 -1.53 -19.73 5.99
CA THR A 53 -0.33 -18.93 5.69
C THR A 53 -0.63 -17.84 4.66
N PRO A 54 -0.03 -16.65 4.79
CA PRO A 54 -0.21 -15.59 3.79
C PRO A 54 0.44 -16.03 2.48
N LYS A 55 -0.31 -15.93 1.38
CA LYS A 55 0.18 -16.26 0.04
C LYS A 55 1.00 -15.14 -0.60
N LEU A 56 0.82 -13.91 -0.12
CA LEU A 56 1.45 -12.70 -0.62
C LEU A 56 2.12 -11.98 0.54
N SER A 57 3.29 -11.41 0.28
CA SER A 57 3.87 -10.35 1.11
C SER A 57 3.03 -9.08 1.00
N SER A 58 3.25 -8.13 1.92
CA SER A 58 2.61 -6.81 1.81
C SER A 58 2.93 -6.11 0.49
N LEU A 59 4.13 -6.32 -0.07
CA LEU A 59 4.55 -5.68 -1.33
C LEU A 59 3.76 -6.23 -2.51
N GLU A 60 3.68 -7.55 -2.60
CA GLU A 60 2.91 -8.22 -3.65
C GLU A 60 1.41 -7.91 -3.52
N ALA A 61 0.87 -7.87 -2.30
CA ALA A 61 -0.54 -7.55 -2.07
C ALA A 61 -0.89 -6.12 -2.51
N VAL A 62 -0.06 -5.12 -2.16
CA VAL A 62 -0.27 -3.72 -2.59
C VAL A 62 -0.10 -3.57 -4.10
N GLN A 63 0.88 -4.25 -4.70
CA GLN A 63 1.10 -4.24 -6.14
C GLN A 63 -0.10 -4.84 -6.91
N LEU A 64 -0.63 -5.96 -6.43
CA LEU A 64 -1.81 -6.60 -6.99
C LEU A 64 -3.03 -5.67 -6.91
N ALA A 65 -3.32 -5.13 -5.73
CA ALA A 65 -4.45 -4.22 -5.53
C ALA A 65 -4.36 -2.97 -6.43
N SER A 66 -3.18 -2.38 -6.57
CA SER A 66 -2.93 -1.25 -7.45
C SER A 66 -3.24 -1.58 -8.92
N ASN A 67 -2.81 -2.75 -9.39
CA ASN A 67 -3.07 -3.22 -10.75
C ASN A 67 -4.55 -3.53 -11.00
N GLU A 68 -5.23 -4.16 -10.05
CA GLU A 68 -6.67 -4.48 -10.14
C GLU A 68 -7.52 -3.21 -10.23
N ILE A 69 -7.21 -2.19 -9.42
CA ILE A 69 -7.89 -0.89 -9.48
C ILE A 69 -7.64 -0.21 -10.83
N LEU A 70 -6.40 -0.25 -11.33
CA LEU A 70 -6.08 0.33 -12.64
C LEU A 70 -6.85 -0.36 -13.77
N GLN A 71 -6.90 -1.69 -13.76
CA GLN A 71 -7.66 -2.46 -14.73
C GLN A 71 -9.15 -2.12 -14.67
N TYR A 72 -9.72 -1.99 -13.47
CA TYR A 72 -11.12 -1.58 -13.29
C TYR A 72 -11.39 -0.20 -13.89
N ILE A 73 -10.52 0.78 -13.66
CA ILE A 73 -10.64 2.13 -14.22
C ILE A 73 -10.57 2.09 -15.76
N GLN A 74 -9.61 1.35 -16.32
CA GLN A 74 -9.44 1.21 -17.77
C GLN A 74 -10.65 0.56 -18.43
N ASN A 75 -11.22 -0.47 -17.82
CA ASN A 75 -12.41 -1.15 -18.32
C ASN A 75 -13.65 -0.25 -18.26
N THR A 76 -13.76 0.59 -17.23
CA THR A 76 -14.91 1.51 -17.07
C THR A 76 -14.87 2.65 -18.08
N ASN A 77 -13.68 3.14 -18.44
CA ASN A 77 -13.52 4.21 -19.43
C ASN A 77 -13.64 3.72 -20.89
N SER A 78 -13.62 2.41 -21.12
CA SER A 78 -13.71 1.80 -22.44
C SER A 78 -15.14 1.37 -22.82
N ASN A 79 -16.11 1.57 -21.93
CA ASN A 79 -17.55 1.36 -22.13
C ASN A 79 -18.28 2.71 -22.20
#